data_AF-X7E4N2-F1
#
_entry.id   AF-X7E4N2-F1
#
_cell.length_a   1.000
_cell.length_b   1.000
_cell.length_c   1.000
_cell.angle_alpha   90.00
_cell.angle_beta   90.00
_cell.angle_gamma   90.00
#
_symmetry.space_group_name_H-M   'P 1'
#
loop_
_entity.id
_entity.type
_entity.pdbx_description
1 polymer ?
#
loop_
_entity_poly.entity_id
_entity_poly.type
_entity_poly.pdbx_seq_one_letter_code
_entity_poly.pdbx_strand_id
1 'polypeptide(L)'
;MRLPLRIFLIAIGAIILTGCQNLNQQETAGTTCTSVAPCNGNVVGNSTPYGYSQNNGYVQNGAINANNTIAVIKQEPIVVTATGYAALTTNKRLTKSQARIMTLRSSMLDAYRNLSERVYGLKIDGSSSLSNMVLQNDELRTYVDAYLVGAKVVSQREHEDGTFETVVEMALQENFRQCVISNNGVSTDPNCRVTPGYRAINVENSTPTTNFYSIE
;
A
#
# COMPACT_ATOMS: atom_id res chain seq x y z
N MET A 1 55.07 25.24 41.41
CA MET A 1 53.79 25.83 40.97
C MET A 1 53.89 26.10 39.47
N ARG A 2 52.85 25.74 38.73
CA ARG A 2 52.75 25.55 37.27
C ARG A 2 53.01 26.82 36.43
N LEU A 3 53.71 26.73 35.29
CA LEU A 3 53.19 27.04 33.94
C LEU A 3 54.26 26.79 32.84
N PRO A 4 53.91 26.19 31.67
CA PRO A 4 54.90 25.81 30.66
C PRO A 4 55.07 26.83 29.52
N LEU A 5 56.34 26.88 29.12
CA LEU A 5 56.93 27.23 27.83
C LEU A 5 56.09 26.75 26.61
N ARG A 6 55.76 27.67 25.69
CA ARG A 6 56.22 27.68 24.28
C ARG A 6 55.43 28.67 23.42
N ILE A 7 56.09 29.78 23.16
CA ILE A 7 55.85 30.70 22.05
C ILE A 7 56.20 29.96 20.74
N PHE A 8 55.22 29.75 19.86
CA PHE A 8 55.44 29.66 18.42
C PHE A 8 54.11 29.89 17.70
N LEU A 9 54.15 30.78 16.71
CA LEU A 9 53.19 30.98 15.61
C LEU A 9 51.96 31.87 15.87
N ILE A 10 52.23 33.19 15.91
CA ILE A 10 51.35 34.18 15.28
C ILE A 10 51.83 34.33 13.84
N ALA A 11 51.02 33.98 12.85
CA ALA A 11 51.02 34.60 11.52
C ALA A 11 49.88 34.04 10.66
N ILE A 12 49.04 34.96 10.18
CA ILE A 12 48.15 34.87 9.01
C ILE A 12 46.76 34.30 9.30
N GLY A 13 45.93 35.17 9.88
CA GLY A 13 44.55 35.31 9.41
C GLY A 13 44.54 36.06 8.07
N ALA A 14 43.87 35.49 7.08
CA ALA A 14 43.40 36.21 5.90
C ALA A 14 41.98 35.72 5.61
N ILE A 15 41.06 36.66 5.83
CA ILE A 15 39.63 36.59 5.53
C ILE A 15 39.49 36.59 4.00
N ILE A 16 38.76 35.62 3.45
CA ILE A 16 38.08 35.81 2.17
C ILE A 16 36.58 35.61 2.32
N LEU A 17 35.96 36.77 2.36
CA LEU A 17 34.58 37.11 2.15
C LEU A 17 34.10 36.56 0.79
N THR A 18 33.07 35.73 0.77
CA THR A 18 32.20 35.59 -0.42
C THR A 18 30.75 35.64 0.03
N GLY A 19 30.16 36.83 -0.13
CA GLY A 19 28.73 37.03 -0.16
C GLY A 19 28.31 37.40 -1.60
N CYS A 20 27.26 36.73 -2.08
CA CYS A 20 26.24 37.13 -3.06
C CYS A 20 25.24 35.96 -3.05
N GLN A 21 24.02 36.03 -2.52
CA GLN A 21 22.84 36.82 -2.91
C GLN A 21 22.28 36.47 -4.30
N ASN A 22 21.16 35.72 -4.26
CA ASN A 22 19.92 35.87 -5.03
C ASN A 22 19.84 35.66 -6.57
N LEU A 23 18.79 34.90 -6.92
CA LEU A 23 17.79 35.08 -8.00
C LEU A 23 18.22 35.11 -9.49
N ASN A 24 17.40 34.41 -10.30
CA ASN A 24 17.39 34.18 -11.77
C ASN A 24 18.20 32.94 -12.18
N GLN A 25 17.63 31.75 -12.51
CA GLN A 25 16.56 31.43 -13.47
C GLN A 25 16.66 32.22 -14.79
N GLN A 26 17.05 31.56 -15.90
CA GLN A 26 16.36 31.52 -17.21
C GLN A 26 17.26 30.79 -18.27
N GLU A 27 17.03 29.50 -18.56
CA GLU A 27 16.34 28.90 -19.73
C GLU A 27 17.24 28.50 -20.93
N THR A 28 17.26 27.20 -21.25
CA THR A 28 17.18 26.74 -22.66
C THR A 28 16.51 25.38 -22.75
N ALA A 29 15.20 25.37 -22.49
CA ALA A 29 14.17 24.47 -23.01
C ALA A 29 12.92 24.70 -22.15
N GLY A 30 12.12 25.68 -22.54
CA GLY A 30 10.88 26.00 -21.85
C GLY A 30 9.96 24.79 -21.83
N THR A 31 9.74 24.21 -20.65
CA THR A 31 8.55 23.41 -20.38
C THR A 31 8.18 23.58 -18.91
N THR A 32 6.99 24.15 -18.71
CA THR A 32 6.37 24.40 -17.42
C THR A 32 5.83 23.10 -16.84
N CYS A 33 6.33 22.69 -15.68
CA CYS A 33 5.68 21.64 -14.89
C CYS A 33 4.48 22.24 -14.15
N THR A 34 3.28 22.06 -14.68
CA THR A 34 2.05 22.41 -13.97
C THR A 34 1.68 21.27 -13.01
N SER A 35 1.86 21.53 -11.71
CA SER A 35 1.21 20.91 -10.55
C SER A 35 1.20 19.38 -10.38
N VAL A 36 1.81 18.96 -9.26
CA VAL A 36 1.54 17.76 -8.42
C VAL A 36 2.19 16.40 -8.80
N ALA A 37 3.53 16.30 -8.74
CA ALA A 37 4.32 15.12 -8.27
C ALA A 37 5.85 15.35 -8.47
N PRO A 38 6.75 14.68 -7.73
CA PRO A 38 8.19 14.78 -7.95
C PRO A 38 8.58 14.11 -9.26
N CYS A 39 9.40 14.80 -10.06
CA CYS A 39 9.85 14.33 -11.37
C CYS A 39 10.83 13.15 -11.19
N ASN A 40 10.38 11.93 -11.43
CA ASN A 40 11.30 10.80 -11.61
C ASN A 40 11.75 10.80 -13.07
N GLY A 41 13.06 10.95 -13.30
CA GLY A 41 13.69 11.27 -14.58
C GLY A 41 13.64 10.15 -15.63
N ASN A 42 12.46 9.68 -16.02
CA ASN A 42 12.30 8.77 -17.15
C ASN A 42 12.35 9.56 -18.45
N VAL A 43 13.49 9.50 -19.14
CA VAL A 43 13.62 9.88 -20.53
C VAL A 43 12.94 8.82 -21.40
N VAL A 44 11.94 9.23 -22.19
CA VAL A 44 11.47 8.44 -23.34
C VAL A 44 12.19 8.98 -24.57
N GLY A 45 13.27 8.31 -24.98
CA GLY A 45 13.97 8.65 -26.21
C GLY A 45 15.46 8.31 -26.22
N ASN A 46 15.76 7.07 -26.59
CA ASN A 46 16.92 6.64 -27.39
C ASN A 46 18.33 7.20 -27.06
N SER A 47 19.11 6.46 -26.25
CA SER A 47 20.54 6.17 -26.51
C SER A 47 21.13 5.20 -25.46
N THR A 48 21.63 4.04 -25.89
CA THR A 48 22.66 3.22 -25.21
C THR A 48 24.02 3.96 -25.17
N PRO A 49 25.08 3.64 -24.38
CA PRO A 49 25.48 2.33 -23.80
C PRO A 49 26.11 2.35 -22.35
N TYR A 50 26.53 1.17 -21.83
CA TYR A 50 27.08 0.84 -20.48
C TYR A 50 26.04 0.80 -19.35
N GLY A 51 25.71 -0.30 -18.66
CA GLY A 51 26.19 -1.68 -18.64
C GLY A 51 25.96 -2.22 -17.22
N TYR A 52 25.04 -3.18 -17.04
CA TYR A 52 25.03 -4.11 -15.90
C TYR A 52 24.27 -5.39 -16.29
N SER A 53 24.87 -6.52 -15.92
CA SER A 53 24.55 -7.89 -16.28
C SER A 53 23.29 -8.43 -15.59
N GLN A 54 22.39 -9.06 -16.36
CA GLN A 54 21.46 -10.06 -15.84
C GLN A 54 21.60 -11.34 -16.68
N ASN A 55 22.02 -12.40 -16.01
CA ASN A 55 22.18 -13.73 -16.58
C ASN A 55 21.24 -14.68 -15.84
N ASN A 56 20.25 -15.19 -16.57
CA ASN A 56 19.41 -16.39 -16.37
C ASN A 56 18.14 -16.13 -17.20
N GLY A 57 17.80 -16.81 -18.29
CA GLY A 57 18.28 -18.08 -18.81
C GLY A 57 17.13 -18.74 -19.57
N TYR A 58 16.68 -18.10 -20.65
CA TYR A 58 15.88 -18.72 -21.71
C TYR A 58 16.43 -18.23 -23.05
N VAL A 59 17.12 -19.11 -23.77
CA VAL A 59 17.71 -18.82 -25.07
C VAL A 59 16.61 -18.92 -26.13
N GLN A 60 16.09 -17.78 -26.57
CA GLN A 60 15.23 -17.69 -27.76
C GLN A 60 16.13 -17.60 -28.99
N ASN A 61 16.64 -18.74 -29.47
CA ASN A 61 17.13 -18.84 -30.85
C ASN A 61 15.90 -18.98 -31.76
N GLY A 62 15.27 -17.86 -32.10
CA GLY A 62 14.13 -17.81 -32.99
C GLY A 62 14.08 -16.46 -33.70
N ALA A 63 14.16 -16.50 -35.03
CA ALA A 63 13.99 -15.34 -35.89
C ALA A 63 12.74 -14.54 -35.49
N ILE A 64 12.92 -13.23 -35.29
CA ILE A 64 11.87 -12.24 -35.05
C ILE A 64 10.87 -12.21 -36.21
N ASN A 65 9.83 -13.04 -36.14
CA ASN A 65 8.64 -12.84 -36.95
C ASN A 65 7.79 -11.78 -36.23
N ALA A 66 7.69 -10.59 -36.84
CA ALA A 66 7.07 -9.38 -36.32
C ALA A 66 5.53 -9.44 -36.17
N ASN A 67 4.95 -10.64 -35.94
CA ASN A 67 3.51 -10.86 -35.96
C ASN A 67 3.02 -11.68 -34.76
N ASN A 68 3.70 -11.63 -33.61
CA ASN A 68 3.18 -12.26 -32.39
C ASN A 68 2.48 -11.21 -31.52
N THR A 69 1.24 -10.88 -31.89
CA THR A 69 0.32 -10.19 -30.98
C THR A 69 -0.08 -11.17 -29.90
N ILE A 70 0.65 -11.16 -28.78
CA ILE A 70 0.27 -11.91 -27.58
C ILE A 70 -1.11 -11.38 -27.16
N ALA A 71 -2.15 -12.18 -27.42
CA ALA A 71 -3.46 -11.90 -26.89
C ALA A 71 -3.37 -12.02 -25.37
N VAL A 72 -3.31 -10.89 -24.68
CA VAL A 72 -3.48 -10.84 -23.23
C VAL A 72 -4.95 -11.21 -22.98
N ILE A 73 -5.21 -12.50 -22.74
CA ILE A 73 -6.52 -12.97 -22.29
C ILE A 73 -6.70 -12.38 -20.90
N LYS A 74 -7.43 -11.26 -20.82
CA LYS A 74 -7.78 -10.62 -19.55
C LYS A 74 -8.69 -11.59 -18.80
N GLN A 75 -8.13 -12.26 -17.79
CA GLN A 75 -8.89 -13.17 -16.97
C GLN A 75 -9.96 -12.40 -16.18
N GLU A 76 -11.16 -12.96 -16.10
CA GLU A 76 -12.23 -12.38 -15.29
C GLU A 76 -11.83 -12.40 -13.81
N PRO A 77 -12.07 -11.31 -13.07
CA PRO A 77 -11.72 -11.26 -11.65
C PRO A 77 -12.56 -12.25 -10.87
N ILE A 78 -11.94 -12.92 -9.90
CA ILE A 78 -12.66 -13.83 -9.00
C ILE A 78 -13.37 -12.97 -7.96
N VAL A 79 -14.69 -13.01 -7.94
CA VAL A 79 -15.50 -12.25 -6.99
C VAL A 79 -15.79 -13.12 -5.76
N VAL A 80 -15.40 -12.64 -4.60
CA VAL A 80 -15.66 -13.28 -3.31
C VAL A 80 -16.69 -12.46 -2.55
N THR A 81 -17.82 -13.08 -2.21
CA THR A 81 -18.91 -12.46 -1.46
C THR A 81 -19.06 -13.11 -0.09
N ALA A 82 -19.44 -12.31 0.90
CA ALA A 82 -19.83 -12.79 2.22
C ALA A 82 -21.01 -11.99 2.78
N THR A 83 -21.78 -12.63 3.65
CA THR A 83 -22.95 -12.03 4.32
C THR A 83 -22.71 -12.01 5.83
N GLY A 84 -23.15 -10.96 6.50
CA GLY A 84 -23.11 -10.86 7.95
C GLY A 84 -24.43 -10.37 8.54
N TYR A 85 -24.72 -10.83 9.75
CA TYR A 85 -25.99 -10.59 10.43
C TYR A 85 -25.77 -9.96 11.80
N ALA A 86 -26.70 -9.10 12.21
CA ALA A 86 -26.74 -8.63 13.59
C ALA A 86 -28.17 -8.39 14.05
N ALA A 87 -28.44 -8.79 15.29
CA ALA A 87 -29.73 -8.57 15.93
C ALA A 87 -29.81 -7.18 16.58
N LEU A 88 -31.02 -6.62 16.60
CA LEU A 88 -31.27 -5.31 17.18
C LEU A 88 -30.81 -5.25 18.64
N THR A 89 -29.93 -4.31 18.95
CA THR A 89 -29.48 -4.10 20.34
C THR A 89 -30.61 -3.52 21.19
N THR A 90 -31.02 -4.24 22.23
CA THR A 90 -32.09 -3.82 23.16
C THR A 90 -31.48 -3.25 24.44
N ASN A 91 -30.85 -2.08 24.35
CA ASN A 91 -30.31 -1.39 25.52
C ASN A 91 -31.21 -0.20 25.90
N LYS A 92 -31.71 -0.17 27.14
CA LYS A 92 -32.56 0.92 27.67
C LYS A 92 -31.90 2.30 27.66
N ARG A 93 -30.57 2.36 27.52
CA ARG A 93 -29.79 3.61 27.45
C ARG A 93 -29.62 4.13 26.03
N LEU A 94 -29.96 3.34 25.00
CA LEU A 94 -29.84 3.73 23.60
C LEU A 94 -31.19 4.17 23.06
N THR A 95 -31.21 5.25 22.28
CA THR A 95 -32.38 5.60 21.47
C THR A 95 -32.58 4.56 20.37
N LYS A 96 -33.81 4.45 19.83
CA LYS A 96 -34.10 3.53 18.71
C LYS A 96 -33.16 3.75 17.53
N SER A 97 -32.85 5.01 17.21
CA SER A 97 -31.92 5.36 16.12
C SER A 97 -30.48 4.93 16.44
N GLN A 98 -30.02 5.12 17.68
CA GLN A 98 -28.68 4.66 18.10
C GLN A 98 -28.57 3.14 18.05
N ALA A 99 -29.59 2.43 18.53
CA ALA A 99 -29.64 0.97 18.48
C ALA A 99 -29.59 0.45 17.03
N ARG A 100 -30.32 1.09 16.12
CA ARG A 100 -30.32 0.74 14.69
C ARG A 100 -28.94 0.95 14.04
N ILE A 101 -28.29 2.10 14.28
CA ILE A 101 -26.95 2.38 13.75
C ILE A 101 -25.92 1.39 14.31
N MET A 102 -26.00 1.07 15.60
CA MET A 102 -25.13 0.07 16.23
C MET A 102 -25.30 -1.30 15.57
N THR A 103 -26.55 -1.73 15.38
CA THR A 103 -26.88 -3.02 14.78
C THR A 103 -26.40 -3.12 13.33
N LEU A 104 -26.62 -2.07 12.53
CA LEU A 104 -26.09 -1.99 11.16
C LEU A 104 -24.56 -2.14 11.14
N ARG A 105 -23.84 -1.43 12.02
CA ARG A 105 -22.38 -1.53 12.13
C ARG A 105 -21.94 -2.92 12.57
N SER A 106 -22.65 -3.54 13.51
CA SER A 106 -22.38 -4.92 13.93
C SER A 106 -22.55 -5.91 12.79
N SER A 107 -23.61 -5.78 11.98
CA SER A 107 -23.85 -6.63 10.80
C SER A 107 -22.75 -6.45 9.76
N MET A 108 -22.29 -5.21 9.55
CA MET A 108 -21.16 -4.92 8.67
C MET A 108 -19.88 -5.59 9.17
N LEU A 109 -19.52 -5.44 10.45
CA LEU A 109 -18.33 -6.08 11.03
C LEU A 109 -18.36 -7.61 10.90
N ASP A 110 -19.52 -8.22 11.13
CA ASP A 110 -19.72 -9.67 10.93
C ASP A 110 -19.51 -10.06 9.46
N ALA A 111 -20.01 -9.26 8.52
CA ALA A 111 -19.84 -9.51 7.09
C ALA A 111 -18.36 -9.47 6.66
N TYR A 112 -17.60 -8.48 7.13
CA TYR A 112 -16.15 -8.39 6.89
C TYR A 112 -15.37 -9.55 7.53
N ARG A 113 -15.79 -10.01 8.71
CA ARG A 113 -15.22 -11.20 9.35
C ARG A 113 -15.46 -12.45 8.51
N ASN A 114 -16.69 -12.68 8.07
CA ASN A 114 -17.01 -13.83 7.23
C ASN A 114 -16.26 -13.77 5.88
N LEU A 115 -16.07 -12.56 5.34
CA LEU A 115 -15.26 -12.35 4.14
C LEU A 115 -13.80 -12.74 4.36
N SER A 116 -13.19 -12.28 5.45
CA SER A 116 -11.78 -12.58 5.74
C SER A 116 -11.55 -14.07 5.94
N GLU A 117 -12.44 -14.76 6.66
CA GLU A 117 -12.40 -16.21 6.82
C GLU A 117 -12.46 -16.92 5.46
N ARG A 118 -13.34 -16.46 4.56
CA ARG A 118 -13.47 -17.03 3.21
C ARG A 118 -12.22 -16.79 2.36
N VAL A 119 -11.58 -15.63 2.47
CA VAL A 119 -10.34 -15.31 1.76
C VAL A 119 -9.17 -16.15 2.29
N TYR A 120 -8.98 -16.19 3.61
CA TYR A 120 -7.90 -16.97 4.21
C TYR A 120 -8.07 -18.48 3.99
N GLY A 121 -9.30 -18.96 3.81
CA GLY A 121 -9.61 -20.35 3.45
C GLY A 121 -9.42 -20.71 1.97
N LEU A 122 -9.01 -19.77 1.11
CA LEU A 122 -8.79 -20.05 -0.31
C LEU A 122 -7.62 -21.02 -0.49
N LYS A 123 -7.86 -22.07 -1.29
CA LYS A 123 -6.80 -22.98 -1.75
C LYS A 123 -6.17 -22.39 -3.00
N ILE A 124 -4.87 -22.13 -2.93
CA ILE A 124 -4.11 -21.50 -4.02
C ILE A 124 -3.54 -22.57 -4.94
N ASP A 125 -2.96 -23.62 -4.35
CA ASP A 125 -2.46 -24.81 -5.03
C ASP A 125 -2.99 -26.08 -4.36
N GLY A 126 -2.99 -27.21 -5.07
CA GLY A 126 -3.68 -28.47 -4.68
C GLY A 126 -3.36 -29.02 -3.27
N SER A 127 -2.29 -28.56 -2.62
CA SER A 127 -1.89 -28.95 -1.27
C SER A 127 -1.78 -27.79 -0.25
N SER A 128 -1.82 -26.54 -0.70
CA SER A 128 -1.49 -25.37 0.13
C SER A 128 -2.66 -24.39 0.23
N SER A 129 -3.06 -24.07 1.47
CA SER A 129 -4.07 -23.05 1.79
C SER A 129 -3.40 -21.68 1.97
N LEU A 130 -4.09 -20.60 1.57
CA LEU A 130 -3.63 -19.24 1.78
C LEU A 130 -3.31 -18.95 3.25
N SER A 131 -4.14 -19.48 4.16
CA SER A 131 -3.91 -19.42 5.60
C SER A 131 -2.51 -19.89 6.02
N ASN A 132 -2.00 -20.97 5.43
CA ASN A 132 -0.70 -21.55 5.80
C ASN A 132 0.46 -20.75 5.22
N MET A 133 0.26 -20.11 4.07
CA MET A 133 1.28 -19.26 3.44
C MET A 133 1.46 -17.95 4.20
N VAL A 134 0.35 -17.35 4.63
CA VAL A 134 0.32 -16.12 5.43
C VAL A 134 1.00 -16.30 6.79
N LEU A 135 0.95 -17.50 7.38
CA LEU A 135 1.67 -17.81 8.62
C LEU A 135 3.20 -17.84 8.45
N GLN A 136 3.69 -18.07 7.24
CA GLN A 136 5.13 -18.16 6.95
C GLN A 136 5.71 -16.85 6.42
N ASN A 137 4.86 -15.92 5.95
CA ASN A 137 5.29 -14.68 5.31
C ASN A 137 4.42 -13.49 5.78
N ASP A 138 5.01 -12.62 6.60
CA ASP A 138 4.37 -11.40 7.12
C ASP A 138 4.08 -10.35 6.03
N GLU A 139 4.86 -10.30 4.96
CA GLU A 139 4.60 -9.40 3.83
C GLU A 139 3.34 -9.86 3.08
N LEU A 140 3.19 -11.17 2.86
CA LEU A 140 1.98 -11.76 2.28
C LEU A 140 0.75 -11.51 3.15
N ARG A 141 0.91 -11.61 4.48
CA ARG A 141 -0.15 -11.22 5.41
C ARG A 141 -0.60 -9.78 5.20
N THR A 142 0.37 -8.86 5.18
CA THR A 142 0.12 -7.43 5.00
C THR A 142 -0.55 -7.16 3.65
N TYR A 143 -0.15 -7.87 2.60
CA TYR A 143 -0.75 -7.78 1.27
C TYR A 143 -2.21 -8.20 1.25
N VAL A 144 -2.53 -9.36 1.83
CA VAL A 144 -3.90 -9.87 1.93
C VAL A 144 -4.77 -8.96 2.79
N ASP A 145 -4.24 -8.48 3.92
CA ASP A 145 -4.95 -7.56 4.81
C ASP A 145 -5.28 -6.23 4.11
N ALA A 146 -4.36 -5.68 3.31
CA ALA A 146 -4.63 -4.49 2.51
C ALA A 146 -5.74 -4.71 1.47
N TYR A 147 -5.82 -5.89 0.86
CA TYR A 147 -6.90 -6.27 -0.05
C TYR A 147 -8.25 -6.39 0.64
N LEU A 148 -8.29 -6.96 1.85
CA LEU A 148 -9.51 -7.11 2.65
C LEU A 148 -10.14 -5.76 3.02
N VAL A 149 -9.32 -4.75 3.31
CA VAL A 149 -9.79 -3.37 3.58
C VAL A 149 -10.49 -2.76 2.36
N GLY A 150 -10.12 -3.18 1.14
CA GLY A 150 -10.72 -2.71 -0.11
C GLY A 150 -12.08 -3.33 -0.46
N ALA A 151 -12.64 -4.22 0.37
CA ALA A 151 -13.93 -4.84 0.08
C ALA A 151 -15.10 -3.85 0.17
N LYS A 152 -16.02 -3.93 -0.81
CA LYS A 152 -17.18 -3.04 -0.93
C LYS A 152 -18.41 -3.66 -0.28
N VAL A 153 -19.26 -2.82 0.29
CA VAL A 153 -20.61 -3.22 0.68
C VAL A 153 -21.50 -3.18 -0.57
N VAL A 154 -22.14 -4.30 -0.88
CA VAL A 154 -23.04 -4.40 -2.06
C VAL A 154 -24.51 -4.30 -1.68
N SER A 155 -24.88 -4.69 -0.46
CA SER A 155 -26.27 -4.60 0.01
C SER A 155 -26.34 -4.50 1.52
N GLN A 156 -27.33 -3.74 2.01
CA GLN A 156 -27.67 -3.63 3.43
C GLN A 156 -29.19 -3.60 3.54
N ARG A 157 -29.76 -4.54 4.30
CA ARG A 157 -31.20 -4.65 4.49
C ARG A 157 -31.55 -4.89 5.96
N GLU A 158 -32.68 -4.32 6.37
CA GLU A 158 -33.29 -4.56 7.67
C GLU A 158 -34.44 -5.56 7.47
N HIS A 159 -34.49 -6.59 8.32
CA HIS A 159 -35.57 -7.58 8.34
C HIS A 159 -36.68 -7.17 9.31
N GLU A 160 -37.82 -7.85 9.27
CA GLU A 160 -39.01 -7.52 10.07
C GLU A 160 -38.78 -7.61 11.58
N ASP A 161 -37.84 -8.45 12.01
CA ASP A 161 -37.43 -8.62 13.41
C ASP A 161 -36.43 -7.55 13.89
N GLY A 162 -36.07 -6.60 13.03
CA GLY A 162 -35.08 -5.56 13.29
C GLY A 162 -33.63 -6.03 13.17
N THR A 163 -33.39 -7.26 12.69
CA THR A 163 -32.04 -7.71 12.34
C THR A 163 -31.55 -7.01 11.08
N PHE A 164 -30.26 -6.74 11.01
CA PHE A 164 -29.60 -6.25 9.81
C PHE A 164 -28.83 -7.36 9.13
N GLU A 165 -28.93 -7.38 7.81
CA GLU A 165 -28.10 -8.19 6.94
C GLU A 165 -27.27 -7.27 6.04
N THR A 166 -25.97 -7.51 6.02
CA THR A 166 -25.00 -6.79 5.20
C THR A 166 -24.30 -7.79 4.30
N VAL A 167 -24.25 -7.49 3.01
CA VAL A 167 -23.50 -8.27 2.02
C VAL A 167 -22.30 -7.46 1.58
N VAL A 168 -21.12 -8.06 1.68
CA VAL A 168 -19.86 -7.49 1.22
C VAL A 168 -19.30 -8.32 0.07
N GLU A 169 -18.55 -7.66 -0.80
CA GLU A 169 -17.93 -8.25 -1.96
C GLU A 169 -16.52 -7.70 -2.13
N MET A 170 -15.59 -8.56 -2.53
CA MET A 170 -14.30 -8.16 -3.05
C MET A 170 -14.02 -8.84 -4.39
N ALA A 171 -13.37 -8.12 -5.29
CA ALA A 171 -12.89 -8.66 -6.56
C ALA A 171 -11.38 -8.91 -6.45
N LEU A 172 -10.99 -10.18 -6.56
CA LEU A 172 -9.60 -10.59 -6.67
C LEU A 172 -9.15 -10.36 -8.11
N GLN A 173 -8.28 -9.37 -8.27
CA GLN A 173 -7.68 -9.03 -9.55
C GLN A 173 -6.58 -10.04 -9.93
N GLU A 174 -6.14 -10.01 -11.18
CA GLU A 174 -5.13 -10.96 -11.67
C GLU A 174 -3.77 -10.81 -10.97
N ASN A 175 -3.38 -9.58 -10.63
CA ASN A 175 -2.16 -9.31 -9.85
C ASN A 175 -2.21 -9.96 -8.46
N PHE A 176 -3.38 -10.02 -7.81
CA PHE A 176 -3.54 -10.71 -6.52
C PHE A 176 -3.12 -12.18 -6.63
N ARG A 177 -3.55 -12.87 -7.70
CA ARG A 177 -3.20 -14.27 -7.93
C ARG A 177 -1.70 -14.44 -8.14
N GLN A 178 -1.09 -13.58 -8.96
CA GLN A 178 0.36 -13.62 -9.21
C GLN A 178 1.18 -13.46 -7.91
N CYS A 179 0.77 -12.53 -7.05
CA CYS A 179 1.44 -12.24 -5.79
C CYS A 179 1.27 -13.36 -4.74
N VAL A 180 0.13 -14.04 -4.76
CA VAL A 180 -0.20 -15.08 -3.78
C VAL A 180 0.30 -16.46 -4.19
N ILE A 181 0.38 -16.79 -5.48
CA ILE A 181 0.82 -18.12 -5.97
C ILE A 181 2.32 -18.35 -5.77
N SER A 182 3.14 -17.30 -5.81
CA SER A 182 4.57 -17.46 -5.62
C SER A 182 4.92 -17.38 -4.13
N ASN A 183 5.53 -18.44 -3.58
CA ASN A 183 5.94 -18.52 -2.16
C ASN A 183 6.82 -17.33 -1.69
N ASN A 184 7.50 -16.65 -2.62
CA ASN A 184 8.29 -15.43 -2.39
C ASN A 184 7.80 -14.21 -3.20
N GLY A 185 6.65 -14.31 -3.85
CA GLY A 185 6.13 -13.31 -4.80
C GLY A 185 6.10 -11.90 -4.25
N VAL A 186 5.60 -11.78 -3.03
CA VAL A 186 5.45 -10.50 -2.34
C VAL A 186 6.80 -9.83 -2.04
N SER A 187 7.82 -10.62 -1.75
CA SER A 187 9.16 -10.12 -1.43
C SER A 187 9.96 -9.75 -2.67
N THR A 188 9.79 -10.51 -3.77
CA THR A 188 10.57 -10.36 -5.00
C THR A 188 9.93 -9.42 -6.02
N ASP A 189 8.61 -9.31 -6.06
CA ASP A 189 7.91 -8.49 -7.05
C ASP A 189 7.52 -7.12 -6.44
N PRO A 190 8.06 -6.01 -6.97
CA PRO A 190 7.70 -4.68 -6.50
C PRO A 190 6.20 -4.36 -6.67
N ASN A 191 5.49 -5.03 -7.59
CA ASN A 191 4.04 -4.84 -7.80
C ASN A 191 3.20 -5.49 -6.70
N CYS A 192 3.78 -6.40 -5.92
CA CYS A 192 3.13 -7.08 -4.81
C CYS A 192 3.38 -6.38 -3.46
N ARG A 193 4.21 -5.35 -3.45
CA ARG A 193 4.49 -4.57 -2.24
C ARG A 193 3.36 -3.59 -1.98
N VAL A 194 2.51 -3.91 -1.01
CA VAL A 194 1.60 -2.90 -0.44
C VAL A 194 2.46 -1.89 0.31
N THR A 195 2.46 -0.64 -0.16
CA THR A 195 3.08 0.46 0.60
C THR A 195 2.04 0.92 1.61
N PRO A 196 2.29 0.76 2.91
CA PRO A 196 1.50 1.39 3.95
C PRO A 196 1.22 2.88 3.66
N GLY A 197 -0.04 3.23 3.37
CA GLY A 197 -0.47 4.62 3.33
C GLY A 197 -0.55 5.27 4.71
N TYR A 198 -0.35 4.49 5.78
CA TYR A 198 -0.22 5.00 7.13
C TYR A 198 1.17 5.63 7.28
N ARG A 199 1.23 6.96 7.43
CA ARG A 199 2.41 7.63 7.97
C ARG A 199 2.72 6.93 9.30
N ALA A 200 3.81 6.16 9.36
CA ALA A 200 4.34 5.72 10.63
C ALA A 200 4.70 6.99 11.41
N ILE A 201 3.86 7.34 12.40
CA ILE A 201 4.31 8.29 13.41
C ILE A 201 5.44 7.57 14.11
N ASN A 202 6.67 8.04 13.91
CA ASN A 202 7.81 7.63 14.68
C ASN A 202 7.50 8.00 16.14
N VAL A 203 7.04 7.04 16.94
CA VAL A 203 6.90 7.18 18.39
C VAL A 203 8.28 7.00 19.00
N GLU A 204 9.23 7.86 18.61
CA GLU A 204 10.53 8.00 19.26
C GLU A 204 10.61 9.33 20.02
N ASN A 205 9.51 10.11 20.02
CA ASN A 205 9.38 11.30 20.86
C ASN A 205 8.05 11.25 21.62
N SER A 206 8.13 11.09 22.94
CA SER A 206 7.00 11.04 23.87
C SER A 206 6.42 12.45 24.11
N THR A 207 5.92 13.10 23.06
CA THR A 207 5.07 14.29 23.22
C THR A 207 3.69 13.98 22.66
N PRO A 208 2.67 13.79 23.52
CA PRO A 208 1.32 13.54 23.05
C PRO A 208 0.81 14.80 22.35
N THR A 209 0.67 14.74 21.03
CA THR A 209 -0.09 15.75 20.28
C THR A 209 -1.56 15.48 20.53
N THR A 210 -2.07 16.08 21.61
CA THR A 210 -3.50 16.33 21.76
C THR A 210 -3.97 17.13 20.55
N ASN A 211 -5.12 16.75 20.00
CA ASN A 211 -5.96 17.46 19.02
C ASN A 211 -6.26 16.61 17.78
N PHE A 212 -7.01 15.53 17.98
CA PHE A 212 -7.99 15.07 17.01
C PHE A 212 -9.34 15.17 17.71
N TYR A 213 -10.28 15.94 17.14
CA TYR A 213 -11.58 16.34 17.67
C TYR A 213 -11.59 17.62 18.53
N SER A 214 -11.59 18.76 17.85
CA SER A 214 -12.43 19.88 18.25
C SER A 214 -13.56 19.98 17.23
N ILE A 215 -14.80 19.80 17.67
CA ILE A 215 -16.00 20.24 16.96
C ILE A 215 -16.39 21.53 17.68
N GLU A 216 -16.27 22.66 16.99
CA GLU A 216 -16.98 23.89 17.37
C GLU A 216 -18.41 23.84 16.83
#